data_AF-A0A1I7MEY8-F1
#
_entry.id   AF-A0A1I7MEY8-F1
#
_cell.length_a   1.000
_cell.length_b   1.000
_cell.length_c   1.000
_cell.angle_alpha   90.00
_cell.angle_beta   90.00
_cell.angle_gamma   90.00
#
_symmetry.space_group_name_H-M   'P 1'
#
loop_
_entity.id
_entity.type
_entity.pdbx_description
1 polymer ?
#
loop_
_entity_poly.entity_id
_entity_poly.type
_entity_poly.pdbx_seq_one_letter_code
_entity_poly.pdbx_strand_id
1 'polypeptide(L)'
;MADGMTTWAEVAADQGTEVHASAQWADLARGEAGGFATSRSCPGLEYGQVSDGEFIGPGAAALADVLLAHTSTPVDLVLGLWEGNGSLSVGVDSVAGVGAGGQGDFVGHPLGNSAAEALRTGEGLLSVIGGYRRYLLVGDDGSRLRDPVWGGRADLPGEGVRLWPNLAWPPDRAWTMATEIDDCWTLVAGSWDLIRALCSHPDLEALPIRPDAELGPFSDSVNGRSPSV
;
A
#
# COMPACT_ATOMS: atom_id res chain seq x y z
N MET A 1 -11.28 -14.75 19.07
CA MET A 1 -10.24 -15.81 19.06
C MET A 1 -10.31 -16.41 17.67
N ALA A 2 -9.48 -16.09 16.69
CA ALA A 2 -8.17 -15.45 16.66
C ALA A 2 -8.22 -14.00 16.15
N ASP A 3 -7.42 -13.13 16.76
CA ASP A 3 -7.04 -11.80 16.29
C ASP A 3 -5.67 -11.93 15.58
N GLY A 4 -5.61 -12.85 14.63
CA GLY A 4 -4.41 -13.17 13.85
C GLY A 4 -4.59 -12.66 12.44
N MET A 5 -3.56 -12.01 11.88
CA MET A 5 -3.54 -11.65 10.47
C MET A 5 -3.62 -12.93 9.64
N THR A 6 -4.68 -13.08 8.84
CA THR A 6 -4.81 -14.20 7.92
C THR A 6 -3.96 -13.95 6.69
N THR A 7 -3.16 -14.95 6.32
CA THR A 7 -2.27 -14.95 5.17
C THR A 7 -3.00 -15.39 3.89
N TRP A 8 -2.53 -14.98 2.71
CA TRP A 8 -3.03 -15.45 1.42
C TRP A 8 -2.93 -16.97 1.31
N ALA A 9 -1.86 -17.57 1.83
CA ALA A 9 -1.70 -19.02 1.86
C ALA A 9 -2.76 -19.73 2.71
N GLU A 10 -3.11 -19.16 3.87
CA GLU A 10 -4.18 -19.70 4.72
C GLU A 10 -5.55 -19.60 4.04
N VAL A 11 -5.86 -18.46 3.41
CA VAL A 11 -7.10 -18.32 2.62
C VAL A 11 -7.13 -19.31 1.47
N ALA A 12 -6.01 -19.45 0.76
CA ALA A 12 -5.94 -20.37 -0.38
C ALA A 12 -6.16 -21.83 0.04
N ALA A 13 -5.56 -22.23 1.16
CA ALA A 13 -5.72 -23.56 1.72
C ALA A 13 -7.18 -23.84 2.14
N ASP A 14 -7.87 -22.85 2.72
CA ASP A 14 -9.27 -23.00 3.12
C ASP A 14 -10.21 -23.06 1.91
N GLN A 15 -9.99 -22.20 0.92
CA GLN A 15 -10.85 -22.06 -0.26
C GLN A 15 -10.53 -23.05 -1.39
N GLY A 16 -9.51 -23.90 -1.22
CA GLY A 16 -9.04 -24.82 -2.26
C GLY A 16 -8.54 -24.09 -3.51
N THR A 17 -7.92 -22.94 -3.33
CA THR A 17 -7.24 -22.13 -4.35
C THR A 17 -5.72 -22.23 -4.20
N GLU A 18 -4.98 -21.66 -5.14
CA GLU A 18 -3.52 -21.65 -5.18
C GLU A 18 -2.99 -20.22 -5.14
N VAL A 19 -2.03 -19.96 -4.25
CA VAL A 19 -1.26 -18.71 -4.27
C VAL A 19 -0.22 -18.79 -5.38
N HIS A 20 -0.24 -17.81 -6.28
CA HIS A 20 0.79 -17.63 -7.30
C HIS A 20 1.02 -16.13 -7.56
N ALA A 21 2.09 -15.79 -8.30
CA ALA A 21 2.54 -14.41 -8.46
C ALA A 21 1.56 -13.45 -9.16
N SER A 22 0.55 -13.98 -9.85
CA SER A 22 -0.50 -13.21 -10.53
C SER A 22 -1.90 -13.49 -9.95
N ALA A 23 -1.95 -14.11 -8.77
CA ALA A 23 -3.19 -14.42 -8.09
C ALA A 23 -3.91 -13.13 -7.71
N GLN A 24 -5.22 -13.11 -7.87
CA GLN A 24 -6.05 -11.97 -7.51
C GLN A 24 -6.84 -12.32 -6.26
N TRP A 25 -6.84 -11.45 -5.25
CA TRP A 25 -7.51 -11.73 -3.98
C TRP A 25 -8.97 -12.15 -4.17
N ALA A 26 -9.69 -11.48 -5.07
CA ALA A 26 -11.08 -11.80 -5.38
C ALA A 26 -11.29 -13.25 -5.87
N ASP A 27 -10.35 -13.77 -6.65
CA ASP A 27 -10.41 -15.12 -7.23
C ASP A 27 -9.92 -16.17 -6.22
N LEU A 28 -8.89 -15.83 -5.44
CA LEU A 28 -8.32 -16.66 -4.38
C LEU A 28 -9.28 -16.87 -3.22
N ALA A 29 -9.92 -15.80 -2.74
CA ALA A 29 -10.88 -15.83 -1.63
C ALA A 29 -12.31 -16.23 -2.04
N ARG A 30 -12.52 -16.61 -3.31
CA ARG A 30 -13.83 -17.04 -3.85
C ARG A 30 -14.96 -16.01 -3.64
N GLY A 31 -14.68 -14.73 -3.86
CA GLY A 31 -15.65 -13.64 -3.82
C GLY A 31 -16.88 -13.87 -4.71
N GLU A 32 -18.10 -13.52 -4.25
CA GLU A 32 -19.28 -13.54 -5.11
C GLU A 32 -19.10 -12.59 -6.31
N ALA A 33 -19.26 -13.14 -7.52
CA ALA A 33 -19.12 -12.42 -8.80
C ALA A 33 -20.23 -11.37 -9.08
N GLY A 34 -20.92 -10.87 -8.04
CA GLY A 34 -22.08 -9.98 -8.15
C GLY A 34 -21.96 -8.64 -7.42
N GLY A 35 -21.02 -8.48 -6.48
CA GLY A 35 -20.77 -7.19 -5.84
C GLY A 35 -19.65 -6.46 -6.59
N PHE A 36 -19.97 -5.45 -7.39
CA PHE A 36 -19.04 -4.58 -8.15
C PHE A 36 -17.58 -5.04 -8.13
N ALA A 37 -17.28 -6.16 -8.79
CA ALA A 37 -15.93 -6.62 -9.08
C ALA A 37 -15.34 -5.77 -10.22
N THR A 38 -15.46 -4.44 -10.08
CA THR A 38 -14.46 -3.52 -10.58
C THR A 38 -13.25 -3.70 -9.70
N SER A 39 -12.05 -3.54 -10.23
CA SER A 39 -10.77 -3.48 -9.52
C SER A 39 -10.69 -2.39 -8.43
N ARG A 40 -11.62 -2.34 -7.46
CA ARG A 40 -11.76 -1.23 -6.51
C ARG A 40 -12.03 -1.65 -5.07
N SER A 41 -12.05 -2.94 -4.76
CA SER A 41 -12.22 -3.39 -3.39
C SER A 41 -11.71 -4.81 -3.30
N CYS A 42 -10.79 -5.11 -2.38
CA CYS A 42 -10.68 -6.46 -1.83
C CYS A 42 -12.03 -6.72 -1.10
N PRO A 43 -13.03 -7.44 -1.68
CA PRO A 43 -14.34 -7.53 -1.06
C PRO A 43 -14.19 -8.44 0.16
N GLY A 44 -14.53 -7.91 1.34
CA GLY A 44 -14.51 -8.69 2.57
C GLY A 44 -15.53 -9.82 2.49
N LEU A 45 -15.04 -11.06 2.53
CA LEU A 45 -15.84 -12.24 2.82
C LEU A 45 -15.06 -13.07 3.83
N GLU A 46 -15.65 -13.23 5.02
CA GLU A 46 -15.23 -14.03 6.18
C GLU A 46 -13.79 -13.86 6.70
N TYR A 47 -12.79 -13.83 5.82
CA TYR A 47 -11.45 -13.30 6.03
C TYR A 47 -11.52 -11.77 5.94
N GLY A 48 -11.00 -11.07 6.94
CA GLY A 48 -11.02 -9.61 6.97
C GLY A 48 -10.49 -9.00 5.67
N GLN A 49 -10.93 -7.77 5.34
CA GLN A 49 -10.42 -7.06 4.17
C GLN A 49 -8.89 -6.91 4.29
N VAL A 50 -8.17 -7.23 3.22
CA VAL A 50 -6.83 -6.64 3.02
C VAL A 50 -7.09 -5.14 2.87
N SER A 51 -6.47 -4.31 3.70
CA SER A 51 -6.69 -2.86 3.63
C SER A 51 -6.20 -2.34 2.27
N ASP A 52 -7.13 -1.85 1.44
CA ASP A 52 -6.81 -1.27 0.13
C ASP A 52 -5.74 -0.17 0.30
N GLY A 53 -4.57 -0.35 -0.33
CA GLY A 53 -3.47 0.62 -0.29
C GLY A 53 -2.79 0.86 1.07
N GLU A 54 -3.19 0.17 2.13
CA GLU A 54 -2.63 0.31 3.48
C GLU A 54 -1.90 -0.98 3.90
N PHE A 55 -0.61 -1.06 3.57
CA PHE A 55 0.26 -2.12 4.08
C PHE A 55 0.65 -1.78 5.53
N ILE A 56 -0.13 -2.22 6.52
CA ILE A 56 0.12 -1.93 7.95
C ILE A 56 0.32 -3.23 8.71
N GLY A 57 1.35 -3.30 9.56
CA GLY A 57 1.59 -4.44 10.45
C GLY A 57 3.04 -4.93 10.46
N PRO A 58 3.30 -6.11 11.05
CA PRO A 58 4.63 -6.73 11.11
C PRO A 58 5.29 -6.90 9.74
N GLY A 59 4.53 -7.25 8.70
CA GLY A 59 5.04 -7.37 7.33
C GLY A 59 5.57 -6.04 6.78
N ALA A 60 4.98 -4.92 7.20
CA ALA A 60 5.37 -3.59 6.76
C ALA A 60 6.75 -3.19 7.32
N ALA A 61 6.97 -3.44 8.62
CA ALA A 61 8.28 -3.26 9.24
C ALA A 61 9.34 -4.22 8.65
N ALA A 62 8.98 -5.49 8.44
CA ALA A 62 9.86 -6.48 7.82
C ALA A 62 10.30 -6.07 6.40
N LEU A 63 9.35 -5.62 5.57
CA LEU A 63 9.63 -5.11 4.22
C LEU A 63 10.60 -3.92 4.30
N ALA A 64 10.34 -2.96 5.18
CA ALA A 64 11.19 -1.79 5.36
C ALA A 64 12.61 -2.18 5.76
N ASP A 65 12.78 -3.10 6.72
CA ASP A 65 14.08 -3.56 7.16
C ASP A 65 14.89 -4.21 6.03
N VAL A 66 14.24 -5.06 5.23
CA VAL A 66 14.88 -5.68 4.06
C VAL A 66 15.26 -4.63 3.02
N LEU A 67 14.38 -3.69 2.68
CA LEU A 67 14.68 -2.62 1.70
C LEU A 67 15.86 -1.76 2.16
N LEU A 68 15.86 -1.34 3.43
CA LEU A 68 16.93 -0.51 4.01
C LEU A 68 18.27 -1.23 4.07
N ALA A 69 18.28 -2.56 4.27
CA ALA A 69 19.51 -3.37 4.24
C ALA A 69 20.10 -3.53 2.84
N HIS A 70 19.31 -3.31 1.79
CA HIS A 70 19.69 -3.53 0.38
C HIS A 70 19.91 -2.22 -0.40
N THR A 71 20.32 -1.15 0.28
CA THR A 71 20.75 0.11 -0.34
C THR A 71 22.00 0.66 0.36
N SER A 72 22.82 1.41 -0.38
CA SER A 72 23.93 2.18 0.16
C SER A 72 23.52 3.51 0.79
N THR A 73 22.26 3.93 0.60
CA THR A 73 21.70 5.20 1.11
C THR A 73 20.42 4.97 1.94
N PRO A 74 20.48 4.23 3.08
CA PRO A 74 19.28 3.87 3.85
C PRO A 74 18.62 5.04 4.59
N VAL A 75 19.32 6.17 4.73
CA VAL A 75 18.84 7.38 5.42
C VAL A 75 18.53 8.53 4.47
N ASP A 76 18.45 8.23 3.18
CA ASP A 76 18.10 9.17 2.13
C ASP A 76 17.21 8.42 1.15
N LEU A 77 15.90 8.52 1.34
CA LEU A 77 14.89 7.90 0.50
C LEU A 77 13.99 8.97 -0.11
N VAL A 78 13.41 8.65 -1.26
CA VAL A 78 12.28 9.38 -1.79
C VAL A 78 11.03 8.54 -1.58
N LEU A 79 10.04 9.10 -0.91
CA LEU A 79 8.71 8.53 -0.70
C LEU A 79 7.69 9.25 -1.58
N GLY A 80 6.80 8.51 -2.21
CA GLY A 80 5.70 9.03 -3.03
C GLY A 80 4.36 8.76 -2.36
N LEU A 81 3.60 9.83 -2.11
CA LEU A 81 2.25 9.77 -1.55
C LEU A 81 1.24 10.16 -2.61
N TRP A 82 0.24 9.30 -2.86
CA TRP A 82 -0.76 9.59 -3.89
C TRP A 82 -1.61 10.80 -3.51
N GLU A 83 -1.64 11.83 -4.36
CA GLU A 83 -2.30 13.11 -4.07
C GLU A 83 -3.80 12.97 -3.75
N GLY A 84 -4.44 11.90 -4.23
CA GLY A 84 -5.88 11.66 -4.06
C GLY A 84 -6.22 10.99 -2.74
N ASN A 85 -5.22 10.70 -1.90
CA ASN A 85 -5.47 10.18 -0.56
C ASN A 85 -6.11 11.29 0.30
N GLY A 86 -7.32 11.05 0.79
CA GLY A 86 -8.12 12.02 1.54
C GLY A 86 -7.43 12.56 2.80
N SER A 87 -6.49 11.83 3.37
CA SER A 87 -5.75 12.25 4.56
C SER A 87 -4.63 13.27 4.23
N LEU A 88 -4.24 13.42 2.97
CA LEU A 88 -3.30 14.46 2.50
C LEU A 88 -3.98 15.80 2.23
N SER A 89 -5.30 15.80 2.06
CA SER A 89 -6.08 16.96 1.66
C SER A 89 -6.83 17.58 2.84
N VAL A 90 -6.23 18.58 3.49
CA VAL A 90 -6.90 19.89 3.71
C VAL A 90 -5.88 20.98 4.05
N GLY A 91 -6.10 22.13 3.41
CA GLY A 91 -5.39 23.37 3.70
C GLY A 91 -5.77 23.96 5.06
N VAL A 92 -4.95 24.92 5.48
CA VAL A 92 -5.08 25.77 6.67
C VAL A 92 -6.53 26.14 7.01
N ASP A 93 -6.83 26.07 8.32
CA ASP A 93 -8.08 26.38 9.03
C ASP A 93 -9.23 25.36 8.93
N SER A 94 -9.29 24.42 9.88
CA SER A 94 -10.55 23.93 10.49
C SER A 94 -10.33 23.08 11.77
N VAL A 95 -10.73 23.63 12.91
CA VAL A 95 -11.05 22.98 14.21
C VAL A 95 -12.50 23.45 14.50
N ALA A 96 -13.53 22.71 14.95
CA ALA A 96 -13.77 21.33 15.40
C ALA A 96 -15.31 21.08 15.44
N GLY A 97 -15.76 19.82 15.68
CA GLY A 97 -17.05 19.54 16.33
C GLY A 97 -17.63 18.12 16.17
N VAL A 98 -17.67 17.32 17.25
CA VAL A 98 -18.21 15.94 17.33
C VAL A 98 -19.74 15.88 17.21
N GLY A 99 -20.26 14.91 16.45
CA GLY A 99 -21.67 14.48 16.50
C GLY A 99 -21.81 12.97 16.28
N ALA A 100 -22.43 12.28 17.23
CA ALA A 100 -22.66 10.84 17.18
C ALA A 100 -23.62 10.47 16.04
N GLY A 101 -23.11 9.75 15.04
CA GLY A 101 -23.94 9.08 14.02
C GLY A 101 -23.45 9.27 12.59
N GLY A 102 -22.57 8.37 12.14
CA GLY A 102 -22.55 7.85 10.76
C GLY A 102 -22.38 8.84 9.61
N GLN A 103 -21.21 9.48 9.50
CA GLN A 103 -20.48 9.81 8.27
C GLN A 103 -19.11 10.33 8.75
N GLY A 104 -18.03 9.62 8.40
CA GLY A 104 -16.70 9.94 8.92
C GLY A 104 -16.14 11.20 8.27
N ASP A 105 -15.95 12.26 9.05
CA ASP A 105 -15.16 13.42 8.65
C ASP A 105 -13.68 13.04 8.59
N PHE A 106 -13.03 13.26 7.44
CA PHE A 106 -11.60 13.08 7.28
C PHE A 106 -10.86 14.26 7.95
N VAL A 107 -10.15 13.98 9.04
CA VAL A 107 -9.20 14.93 9.63
C VAL A 107 -7.88 14.80 8.87
N GLY A 108 -7.67 15.63 7.86
CA GLY A 108 -6.37 15.72 7.19
C GLY A 108 -5.34 16.39 8.11
N HIS A 109 -4.20 15.74 8.36
CA HIS A 109 -3.07 16.39 9.02
C HIS A 109 -2.16 17.01 7.94
N PRO A 110 -1.88 18.32 7.98
CA PRO A 110 -1.13 18.96 6.91
C PRO A 110 0.32 18.48 6.91
N LEU A 111 0.76 17.96 5.76
CA LEU A 111 2.16 18.05 5.36
C LEU A 111 2.45 19.55 5.16
N GLY A 112 3.55 20.07 5.70
CA GLY A 112 3.80 21.52 5.81
C GLY A 112 3.58 22.34 4.53
N ASN A 113 3.53 23.68 4.65
CA ASN A 113 3.02 24.60 3.62
C ASN A 113 3.41 24.32 2.16
N SER A 114 4.67 23.93 1.88
CA SER A 114 5.14 23.60 0.53
C SER A 114 4.48 22.35 -0.06
N ALA A 115 4.24 21.31 0.74
CA ALA A 115 3.52 20.12 0.32
C ALA A 115 2.04 20.46 0.04
N ALA A 116 1.42 21.27 0.91
CA ALA A 116 0.06 21.74 0.69
C ALA A 116 -0.07 22.59 -0.59
N GLU A 117 0.95 23.38 -0.93
CA GLU A 117 0.99 24.14 -2.20
C GLU A 117 1.16 23.26 -3.43
N ALA A 118 2.06 22.28 -3.38
CA ALA A 118 2.22 21.28 -4.44
C ALA A 118 0.93 20.49 -4.70
N LEU A 119 0.23 20.09 -3.64
CA LEU A 119 -1.06 19.39 -3.74
C LEU A 119 -2.17 20.30 -4.32
N ARG A 120 -2.21 21.59 -3.95
CA ARG A 120 -3.21 22.53 -4.48
C ARG A 120 -2.99 22.87 -5.96
N THR A 121 -1.74 23.09 -6.35
CA THR A 121 -1.39 23.54 -7.70
C THR A 121 -1.18 22.38 -8.67
N GLY A 122 -0.83 21.20 -8.15
CA GLY A 122 -0.36 20.07 -8.93
C GLY A 122 1.07 20.24 -9.46
N GLU A 123 1.74 21.37 -9.18
CA GLU A 123 3.10 21.62 -9.61
C GLU A 123 4.10 20.83 -8.76
N GLY A 124 5.09 20.22 -9.40
CA GLY A 124 6.12 19.43 -8.73
C GLY A 124 5.71 18.00 -8.34
N LEU A 125 4.48 17.58 -8.65
CA LEU A 125 4.04 16.19 -8.45
C LEU A 125 4.65 15.26 -9.50
N LEU A 126 5.01 14.05 -9.08
CA LEU A 126 5.40 12.98 -9.99
C LEU A 126 4.16 12.44 -10.69
N SER A 127 4.07 12.67 -12.00
CA SER A 127 3.03 12.09 -12.86
C SER A 127 3.49 10.75 -13.43
N VAL A 128 2.67 9.71 -13.28
CA VAL A 128 2.92 8.39 -13.87
C VAL A 128 1.77 7.99 -14.81
N ILE A 129 2.05 7.10 -15.75
CA ILE A 129 1.07 6.56 -16.71
C ILE A 129 0.28 7.69 -17.41
N GLY A 130 1.00 8.70 -17.92
CA GLY A 130 0.39 9.82 -18.63
C GLY A 130 -0.53 10.72 -17.78
N GLY A 131 -0.37 10.72 -16.46
CA GLY A 131 -1.20 11.52 -15.55
C GLY A 131 -2.35 10.77 -14.89
N TYR A 132 -2.44 9.45 -15.10
CA TYR A 132 -3.42 8.62 -14.40
C TYR A 132 -3.26 8.68 -12.88
N ARG A 133 -2.01 8.68 -12.39
CA ARG A 133 -1.68 8.89 -10.98
C ARG A 133 -0.65 10.00 -10.84
N ARG A 134 -0.79 10.78 -9.77
CA ARG A 134 0.16 11.82 -9.37
C ARG A 134 0.55 11.63 -7.91
N TYR A 135 1.83 11.81 -7.61
CA TYR A 135 2.38 11.60 -6.27
C TYR A 135 3.12 12.84 -5.79
N LEU A 136 2.86 13.21 -4.54
CA LEU A 136 3.73 14.12 -3.79
C LEU A 136 5.00 13.35 -3.41
N LEU A 137 6.16 13.92 -3.78
CA LEU A 137 7.45 13.35 -3.41
C LEU A 137 7.98 14.00 -2.14
N VAL A 138 8.39 13.18 -1.18
CA VAL A 138 8.95 13.61 0.11
C VAL A 138 10.27 12.90 0.33
N GLY A 139 11.30 13.65 0.71
CA GLY A 139 12.55 13.06 1.20
C GLY A 139 12.37 12.50 2.62
N ASP A 140 12.89 11.31 2.88
CA ASP A 140 12.76 10.64 4.17
C ASP A 140 14.05 9.95 4.60
N ASP A 141 14.24 9.77 5.90
CA ASP A 141 15.42 9.12 6.50
C ASP A 141 15.26 7.61 6.70
N GLY A 142 14.20 7.02 6.13
CA GLY A 142 13.86 5.60 6.26
C GLY A 142 13.04 5.27 7.49
N SER A 143 12.84 6.22 8.41
CA SER A 143 11.98 6.00 9.58
C SER A 143 10.51 5.81 9.18
N ARG A 144 10.00 6.56 8.20
CA ARG A 144 8.59 6.44 7.77
C ARG A 144 8.33 5.24 6.89
N LEU A 145 9.37 4.60 6.37
CA LEU A 145 9.20 3.29 5.74
C LEU A 145 8.93 2.21 6.79
N ARG A 146 9.41 2.36 8.03
CA ARG A 146 9.12 1.41 9.14
C ARG A 146 7.85 1.78 9.90
N ASP A 147 7.69 3.07 10.20
CA ASP A 147 6.59 3.62 10.98
C ASP A 147 6.01 4.84 10.24
N PRO A 148 5.02 4.64 9.36
CA PRO A 148 4.59 5.61 8.36
C PRO A 148 3.66 6.69 8.95
N VAL A 149 4.09 7.34 10.02
CA VAL A 149 3.35 8.43 10.66
C VAL A 149 3.74 9.75 10.00
N TRP A 150 2.74 10.49 9.53
CA TRP A 150 2.85 11.75 8.82
C TRP A 150 2.13 12.85 9.55
N GLY A 151 2.77 14.02 9.60
CA GLY A 151 2.32 15.08 10.50
C GLY A 151 2.38 14.62 11.96
N GLY A 152 1.71 15.36 12.83
CA GLY A 152 1.76 15.09 14.26
C GLY A 152 2.76 15.97 15.00
N ARG A 153 2.45 16.22 16.26
CA ARG A 153 3.27 17.02 17.16
C ARG A 153 4.18 16.11 17.96
N ALA A 154 5.48 16.42 17.99
CA ALA A 154 6.46 15.63 18.73
C ALA A 154 6.14 15.53 20.24
N ASP A 155 5.41 16.51 20.78
CA ASP A 155 4.95 16.55 22.17
C ASP A 155 3.64 15.77 22.44
N LEU A 156 2.94 15.30 21.39
CA LEU A 156 1.68 14.58 21.50
C LEU A 156 1.73 13.25 20.71
N PRO A 157 2.33 12.19 21.29
CA PRO A 157 2.42 10.89 20.66
C PRO A 157 1.01 10.32 20.40
N GLY A 158 0.73 9.97 19.13
CA GLY A 158 -0.58 9.50 18.68
C GLY A 158 -1.34 10.51 17.81
N GLU A 159 -0.90 11.77 17.75
CA GLU A 159 -1.36 12.71 16.72
C GLU A 159 -0.55 12.48 15.43
N GLY A 160 -1.24 12.28 14.30
CA GLY A 160 -0.61 12.07 12.99
C GLY A 160 -1.43 11.12 12.12
N VAL A 161 -1.33 11.27 10.80
CA VAL A 161 -1.91 10.33 9.84
C VAL A 161 -0.94 9.19 9.66
N ARG A 162 -1.42 7.96 9.80
CA ARG A 162 -0.66 6.78 9.43
C ARG A 162 -0.97 6.46 7.96
N LEU A 163 0.03 6.56 7.09
CA LEU A 163 -0.13 6.39 5.64
C LEU A 163 1.10 5.71 5.03
N TRP A 164 0.99 4.45 4.62
CA TRP A 164 2.11 3.81 3.95
C TRP A 164 2.44 4.52 2.63
N PRO A 165 3.72 4.76 2.30
CA PRO A 165 4.06 5.38 1.03
C PRO A 165 3.69 4.49 -0.16
N ASN A 166 3.02 5.07 -1.17
CA ASN A 166 2.65 4.37 -2.39
C ASN A 166 3.86 4.01 -3.24
N LEU A 167 4.87 4.89 -3.27
CA LEU A 167 6.12 4.68 -3.96
C LEU A 167 7.27 4.89 -2.98
N ALA A 168 8.36 4.14 -3.16
CA ALA A 168 9.61 4.44 -2.48
C ALA A 168 10.81 4.03 -3.32
N TRP A 169 11.89 4.81 -3.30
CA TRP A 169 13.18 4.42 -3.85
C TRP A 169 14.34 5.20 -3.21
N PRO A 170 15.54 4.59 -3.09
CA PRO A 170 16.76 5.29 -2.70
C PRO A 170 17.40 6.01 -3.90
N PRO A 171 18.22 7.06 -3.68
CA PRO A 171 19.00 7.74 -4.71
C PRO A 171 19.92 6.81 -5.50
N ASP A 172 20.47 5.77 -4.87
CA ASP A 172 21.33 4.79 -5.53
C ASP A 172 20.58 3.81 -6.46
N ARG A 173 19.23 3.90 -6.49
CA ARG A 173 18.34 3.08 -7.33
C ARG A 173 18.51 1.58 -7.13
N ALA A 174 18.99 1.15 -5.96
CA ALA A 174 19.16 -0.27 -5.65
C ALA A 174 17.83 -1.05 -5.67
N TRP A 175 16.72 -0.36 -5.41
CA TRP A 175 15.37 -0.89 -5.48
C TRP A 175 14.33 0.19 -5.80
N THR A 176 13.11 -0.25 -6.13
CA THR A 176 11.91 0.59 -6.13
C THR A 176 10.75 -0.22 -5.58
N MET A 177 9.90 0.41 -4.79
CA MET A 177 8.67 -0.14 -4.24
C MET A 177 7.48 0.60 -4.83
N ALA A 178 6.41 -0.13 -5.15
CA ALA A 178 5.14 0.41 -5.57
C ALA A 178 4.00 -0.40 -4.93
N THR A 179 3.14 0.27 -4.16
CA THR A 179 1.84 -0.25 -3.73
C THR A 179 0.76 0.59 -4.40
N GLU A 180 0.02 -0.05 -5.30
CA GLU A 180 -1.14 0.57 -5.92
C GLU A 180 -2.29 0.57 -4.92
N ILE A 181 -3.10 1.63 -4.94
CA ILE A 181 -4.18 1.81 -3.96
C ILE A 181 -5.36 0.87 -4.21
N ASP A 182 -5.51 0.43 -5.45
CA ASP A 182 -6.63 -0.41 -5.92
C ASP A 182 -6.27 -1.90 -5.89
N ASP A 183 -5.00 -2.23 -5.56
CA ASP A 183 -4.48 -3.59 -5.54
C ASP A 183 -4.19 -4.04 -4.10
N CYS A 184 -4.38 -5.34 -3.85
CA CYS A 184 -4.15 -5.96 -2.54
C CYS A 184 -2.68 -6.42 -2.36
N TRP A 185 -1.73 -5.94 -3.19
CA TRP A 185 -0.34 -6.37 -3.21
C TRP A 185 0.65 -5.21 -3.39
N THR A 186 1.92 -5.45 -3.06
CA THR A 186 3.02 -4.50 -3.24
C THR A 186 4.07 -5.11 -4.18
N LEU A 187 4.51 -4.34 -5.17
CA LEU A 187 5.64 -4.69 -6.03
C LEU A 187 6.93 -4.10 -5.50
N VAL A 188 7.98 -4.93 -5.50
CA VAL A 188 9.35 -4.49 -5.28
C VAL A 188 10.19 -4.97 -6.44
N ALA A 189 10.92 -4.05 -7.06
CA ALA A 189 11.96 -4.37 -8.03
C ALA A 189 13.33 -4.00 -7.47
N GLY A 190 14.34 -4.81 -7.80
CA GLY A 190 15.73 -4.59 -7.40
C GLY A 190 16.60 -5.78 -7.75
N SER A 191 17.71 -5.94 -7.03
CA SER A 191 18.64 -7.05 -7.26
C SER A 191 18.04 -8.43 -6.96
N TRP A 192 18.63 -9.49 -7.53
CA TRP A 192 18.24 -10.87 -7.20
C TRP A 192 18.42 -11.20 -5.72
N ASP A 193 19.42 -10.62 -5.06
CA ASP A 193 19.64 -10.87 -3.63
C ASP A 193 18.56 -10.21 -2.77
N LEU A 194 18.08 -9.02 -3.16
CA LEU A 194 16.90 -8.41 -2.55
C LEU A 194 15.65 -9.27 -2.75
N ILE A 195 15.40 -9.70 -4.00
CA ILE A 195 14.21 -10.52 -4.32
C ILE A 195 14.23 -11.82 -3.50
N ARG A 196 15.39 -12.47 -3.39
CA ARG A 196 15.55 -13.67 -2.55
C ARG A 196 15.31 -13.36 -1.07
N ALA A 197 15.84 -12.27 -0.56
CA ALA A 197 15.65 -11.87 0.83
C ALA A 197 14.16 -11.67 1.14
N LEU A 198 13.42 -10.99 0.27
CA LEU A 198 11.97 -10.79 0.42
C LEU A 198 11.20 -12.11 0.35
N CYS A 199 11.43 -12.93 -0.68
CA CYS A 199 10.70 -14.19 -0.87
C CYS A 199 11.04 -15.28 0.16
N SER A 200 12.08 -15.08 0.98
CA SER A 200 12.47 -16.00 2.05
C SER A 200 12.25 -15.44 3.45
N HIS A 201 11.74 -14.20 3.58
CA HIS A 201 11.51 -13.58 4.87
C HIS A 201 10.27 -14.20 5.55
N PRO A 202 10.36 -14.66 6.81
CA PRO A 202 9.28 -15.39 7.48
C PRO A 202 8.02 -14.56 7.71
N ASP A 203 8.16 -13.24 7.82
CA ASP A 203 7.05 -12.32 8.05
C ASP A 203 6.46 -11.72 6.75
N LEU A 204 6.91 -12.18 5.57
CA LEU A 204 6.44 -11.69 4.27
C LEU A 204 5.89 -12.83 3.41
N GLU A 205 4.69 -12.64 2.86
CA GLU A 205 4.18 -13.45 1.76
C GLU A 205 4.57 -12.81 0.42
N ALA A 206 5.76 -13.15 -0.05
CA ALA A 206 6.31 -12.60 -1.29
C ALA A 206 6.63 -13.71 -2.29
N LEU A 207 6.26 -13.47 -3.55
CA LEU A 207 6.56 -14.36 -4.67
C LEU A 207 7.36 -13.60 -5.73
N PRO A 208 8.33 -14.26 -6.39
CA PRO A 208 9.01 -13.66 -7.51
C PRO A 208 8.04 -13.53 -8.68
N ILE A 209 8.02 -12.37 -9.32
CA ILE A 209 7.21 -12.10 -10.50
C ILE A 209 8.09 -11.66 -11.66
N ARG A 210 7.68 -12.01 -12.88
CA ARG A 210 8.37 -11.57 -14.09
C ARG A 210 7.93 -10.13 -14.45
N PRO A 211 8.83 -9.32 -15.04
CA PRO A 211 8.48 -7.96 -15.48
C PRO A 211 7.38 -7.88 -16.56
N ASP A 212 7.15 -8.98 -17.28
CA ASP A 212 6.13 -9.11 -18.32
C ASP A 212 4.83 -9.78 -17.82
N ALA A 213 4.73 -10.04 -16.51
CA ALA A 213 3.52 -10.60 -15.93
C ALA A 213 2.35 -9.62 -16.05
N GLU A 214 1.18 -10.14 -16.44
CA GLU A 214 -0.06 -9.40 -16.39
C GLU A 214 -0.61 -9.46 -14.96
N LEU A 215 -0.92 -8.29 -14.40
CA LEU A 215 -1.43 -8.12 -13.03
C LEU A 215 -2.82 -7.50 -12.98
N GLY A 216 -3.49 -7.42 -14.13
CA GLY A 216 -4.85 -6.89 -14.20
C GLY A 216 -5.81 -7.72 -13.34
N PRO A 217 -6.97 -7.18 -12.97
CA PRO A 217 -7.93 -7.85 -12.09
C PRO A 217 -8.42 -9.22 -12.62
N PHE A 218 -8.21 -9.53 -13.90
CA PHE A 218 -8.58 -10.79 -14.55
C PHE A 218 -7.37 -11.66 -14.92
N SER A 219 -6.17 -11.36 -14.40
CA SER A 219 -4.93 -12.06 -14.72
C SER A 219 -4.77 -13.41 -14.02
N ASP A 220 -5.64 -13.72 -13.06
CA ASP A 220 -5.62 -15.00 -12.36
C ASP A 220 -6.20 -16.10 -13.27
N SER A 221 -5.28 -16.82 -13.93
CA SER A 221 -5.62 -17.95 -14.80
C SER A 221 -5.70 -19.28 -14.07
N VAL A 222 -5.37 -19.34 -12.78
CA VAL A 222 -5.26 -20.60 -12.02
C VAL A 222 -6.50 -20.83 -11.18
N ASN A 223 -6.91 -19.81 -10.41
CA ASN A 223 -8.00 -19.96 -9.46
C ASN A 223 -9.37 -19.94 -10.14
N GLY A 224 -9.48 -19.32 -11.32
CA GLY A 224 -10.68 -19.33 -12.16
C GLY A 224 -11.86 -18.63 -11.50
N ARG A 225 -12.37 -17.58 -12.13
CA ARG A 225 -13.64 -16.98 -11.68
C ARG A 225 -14.75 -18.01 -11.84
N SER A 226 -15.38 -18.39 -10.73
CA SER A 226 -16.64 -19.13 -10.78
C SER A 226 -17.59 -18.35 -11.69
N PRO A 227 -18.09 -18.93 -12.80
CA PRO A 227 -19.10 -18.26 -13.60
C PRO A 227 -20.30 -18.03 -12.68
N SER A 228 -20.67 -16.77 -12.51
CA SER A 228 -21.82 -16.33 -11.72
C SER A 228 -23.01 -17.24 -12.05
N VAL A 229 -23.58 -17.90 -11.03
CA VAL A 229 -24.83 -18.65 -11.16
C VAL A 229 -26.00 -17.68 -11.15
#